data_AF-A0A8D2KHV7-F1
#
_entry.id   AF-A0A8D2KHV7-F1
#
_cell.length_a   1.000
_cell.length_b   1.000
_cell.length_c   1.000
_cell.angle_alpha   90.00
_cell.angle_beta   90.00
_cell.angle_gamma   90.00
#
_symmetry.space_group_name_H-M   'P 1'
#
loop_
_entity.id
_entity.type
_entity.pdbx_description
1 polymer ?
#
loop_
_entity_poly.entity_id
_entity_poly.type
_entity_poly.pdbx_seq_one_letter_code
_entity_poly.pdbx_strand_id
1 'polypeptide(L)'
;MESSYINTLHTEPGVTLSGLRSFLFYTGVSSEDKVVQSPPSLVVHEGDSATFNCSYEMANFQSLHWYKQEEKAPTFLFILVSSGAEKKLGRLSASLDTMARLSTLHITDTQYVLSATYFCALVTQCSHDTVGLYPNLQLVP
;
A
#
# COMPACT_ATOMS: atom_id res chain seq x y z
N MET A 1 2.93 -57.07 0.05
CA MET A 1 3.42 -56.08 1.03
C MET A 1 4.65 -55.43 0.43
N GLU A 2 4.48 -54.29 -0.21
CA GLU A 2 5.50 -53.23 -0.26
C GLU A 2 4.78 -51.99 -0.79
N SER A 3 4.48 -51.08 0.13
CA SER A 3 4.04 -49.73 -0.18
C SER A 3 5.19 -48.85 0.29
N SER A 4 5.88 -48.20 -0.64
CA SER A 4 6.92 -47.24 -0.33
C SER A 4 6.77 -46.00 -1.20
N TYR A 5 6.08 -45.03 -0.60
CA TYR A 5 6.31 -43.59 -0.68
C TYR A 5 6.50 -42.99 -2.07
N ILE A 6 5.40 -42.52 -2.66
CA ILE A 6 5.47 -41.43 -3.63
C ILE A 6 6.01 -40.22 -2.86
N ASN A 7 7.18 -39.71 -3.25
CA ASN A 7 7.65 -38.41 -2.83
C ASN A 7 6.69 -37.35 -3.39
N THR A 8 5.67 -37.00 -2.62
CA THR A 8 4.85 -35.83 -2.87
C THR A 8 5.79 -34.62 -2.76
N LEU A 9 6.11 -33.96 -3.87
CA LEU A 9 6.63 -32.60 -3.83
C LEU A 9 5.57 -31.77 -3.08
N HIS A 10 5.78 -31.56 -1.78
CA HIS A 10 4.98 -30.64 -0.99
C HIS A 10 5.34 -29.24 -1.49
N THR A 11 4.57 -28.79 -2.48
CA THR A 11 4.63 -27.40 -2.93
C THR A 11 3.84 -26.64 -1.88
N GLU A 12 4.52 -26.15 -0.84
CA GLU A 12 3.89 -25.31 0.19
C GLU A 12 3.19 -24.14 -0.52
N PRO A 13 1.86 -23.98 -0.36
CA PRO A 13 1.16 -22.89 -1.02
C PRO A 13 1.58 -21.56 -0.37
N GLY A 14 2.45 -20.81 -1.04
CA GLY A 14 2.87 -19.48 -0.59
C GLY A 14 1.74 -18.46 -0.69
N VAL A 15 1.63 -17.54 0.28
CA VAL A 15 0.73 -16.39 0.27
C VAL A 15 1.39 -15.27 -0.53
N THR A 16 0.73 -14.79 -1.60
CA THR A 16 1.24 -13.69 -2.41
C THR A 16 0.63 -12.36 -1.96
N LEU A 17 1.47 -11.45 -1.49
CA LEU A 17 1.09 -10.12 -1.08
C LEU A 17 1.71 -9.12 -2.05
N SER A 18 0.89 -8.39 -2.82
CA SER A 18 1.42 -7.40 -3.76
C SER A 18 1.30 -5.99 -3.18
N GLY A 19 2.28 -5.14 -3.43
CA GLY A 19 2.29 -3.72 -3.08
C GLY A 19 2.31 -2.89 -4.35
N LEU A 20 1.38 -1.96 -4.53
CA LEU A 20 1.35 -1.19 -5.77
C LEU A 20 2.53 -0.21 -5.81
N ARG A 21 3.28 -0.23 -6.93
CA ARG A 21 4.42 0.68 -7.20
C ARG A 21 3.96 2.10 -7.55
N SER A 22 3.08 2.69 -6.73
CA SER A 22 2.40 3.97 -6.96
C SER A 22 1.22 3.86 -7.95
N PHE A 23 0.02 4.15 -7.46
CA PHE A 23 -1.14 4.49 -8.28
C PHE A 23 -1.30 6.01 -8.30
N LEU A 24 -1.19 6.61 -9.47
CA LEU A 24 -1.59 7.99 -9.74
C LEU A 24 -3.13 8.04 -9.74
N PHE A 25 -3.74 8.53 -8.67
CA PHE A 25 -5.15 8.93 -8.70
C PHE A 25 -5.26 10.33 -9.29
N TYR A 26 -5.81 10.44 -10.50
CA TYR A 26 -6.11 11.72 -11.15
C TYR A 26 -7.23 12.45 -10.39
N THR A 27 -6.88 13.24 -9.37
CA THR A 27 -7.51 14.54 -9.06
C THR A 27 -6.44 15.44 -8.41
N GLY A 28 -5.80 16.30 -9.21
CA GLY A 28 -4.97 17.41 -8.71
C GLY A 28 -3.73 17.02 -7.90
N VAL A 29 -2.80 16.28 -8.49
CA VAL A 29 -1.49 15.98 -7.89
C VAL A 29 -0.41 16.75 -8.67
N SER A 30 0.30 17.66 -8.01
CA SER A 30 1.50 18.29 -8.57
C SER A 30 2.59 17.23 -8.72
N SER A 31 3.46 17.33 -9.74
CA SER A 31 4.53 16.37 -10.02
C SER A 31 5.59 16.19 -8.93
N GLU A 32 5.42 16.81 -7.76
CA GLU A 32 6.31 16.76 -6.59
C GLU A 32 5.80 15.86 -5.45
N ASP A 33 4.58 15.31 -5.53
CA ASP A 33 4.00 14.51 -4.45
C ASP A 33 4.34 13.02 -4.59
N LYS A 34 5.54 12.64 -4.12
CA LYS A 34 6.03 11.27 -4.24
C LYS A 34 5.59 10.41 -3.04
N VAL A 35 4.81 9.35 -3.32
CA VAL A 35 4.53 8.24 -2.40
C VAL A 35 5.21 6.98 -2.94
N VAL A 36 6.08 6.38 -2.13
CA VAL A 36 6.84 5.17 -2.50
C VAL A 36 6.48 4.04 -1.55
N GLN A 37 6.02 2.93 -2.12
CA GLN A 37 5.73 1.73 -1.35
C GLN A 37 6.79 0.65 -1.56
N SER A 38 7.22 0.02 -0.46
CA SER A 38 8.20 -1.06 -0.47
C SER A 38 7.86 -2.12 0.57
N PRO A 39 8.12 -3.41 0.29
CA PRO A 39 8.43 -3.96 -1.02
C PRO A 39 7.22 -3.87 -1.98
N PRO A 40 7.43 -3.96 -3.31
CA PRO A 40 6.36 -3.97 -4.30
C PRO A 40 5.59 -5.30 -4.36
N SER A 41 6.14 -6.36 -3.79
CA SER A 41 5.47 -7.64 -3.65
C SER A 41 6.28 -8.51 -2.71
N LEU A 42 5.59 -9.44 -2.05
CA LEU A 42 6.12 -10.44 -1.15
C LEU A 42 5.42 -11.75 -1.44
N VAL A 43 6.16 -12.84 -1.37
CA VAL A 43 5.61 -14.18 -1.23
C VAL A 43 6.11 -14.71 0.09
N VAL A 44 5.20 -15.06 0.99
CA VAL A 44 5.50 -15.49 2.37
C VAL A 44 4.80 -16.81 2.66
N HIS A 45 5.35 -17.63 3.56
CA HIS A 45 4.70 -18.87 3.96
C HIS A 45 3.57 -18.58 4.94
N GLU A 46 2.55 -19.43 4.97
CA GLU A 46 1.51 -19.31 6.00
C GLU A 46 2.13 -19.37 7.41
N GLY A 47 1.61 -18.55 8.32
CA GLY A 47 2.15 -18.37 9.66
C GLY A 47 3.24 -17.30 9.78
N ASP A 48 3.93 -16.96 8.68
CA ASP A 48 4.95 -15.90 8.69
C ASP A 48 4.31 -14.51 8.83
N SER A 49 5.15 -13.51 9.13
CA SER A 49 4.74 -12.11 9.13
C SER A 49 5.23 -11.37 7.89
N ALA A 50 4.45 -10.41 7.42
CA ALA A 50 4.79 -9.54 6.30
C ALA A 50 4.69 -8.08 6.68
N THR A 51 5.43 -7.20 5.99
CA THR A 51 5.42 -5.76 6.27
C THR A 51 5.54 -4.97 4.98
N PHE A 52 4.66 -3.99 4.81
CA PHE A 52 4.71 -2.98 3.77
C PHE A 52 4.99 -1.61 4.39
N ASN A 53 5.88 -0.87 3.75
CA ASN A 53 6.29 0.47 4.11
C ASN A 53 5.84 1.44 3.02
N CYS A 54 5.26 2.56 3.43
CA CYS A 54 4.81 3.65 2.59
C CYS A 54 5.52 4.93 3.02
N SER A 55 6.55 5.33 2.27
CA SER A 55 7.24 6.60 2.49
C SER A 55 6.67 7.69 1.60
N TYR A 56 6.75 8.94 2.08
CA TYR A 56 6.18 10.07 1.37
C TYR A 56 6.99 11.36 1.56
N GLU A 57 6.91 12.26 0.58
CA GLU A 57 7.62 13.55 0.63
C GLU A 57 6.72 14.72 1.06
N MET A 58 5.41 14.54 1.03
CA MET A 58 4.44 15.57 1.38
C MET A 58 4.36 15.84 2.89
N ALA A 59 4.40 17.12 3.28
CA ALA A 59 4.32 17.53 4.69
C ALA A 59 2.88 17.86 5.14
N ASN A 60 2.01 18.26 4.22
CA ASN A 60 0.69 18.85 4.46
C ASN A 60 -0.46 17.95 3.99
N PHE A 61 -0.46 16.69 4.41
CA PHE A 61 -1.59 15.77 4.21
C PHE A 61 -2.50 15.76 5.45
N GLN A 62 -3.78 15.46 5.24
CA GLN A 62 -4.77 15.35 6.31
C GLN A 62 -4.75 13.96 6.96
N SER A 63 -4.61 12.91 6.16
CA SER A 63 -4.54 11.52 6.64
C SER A 63 -3.82 10.61 5.65
N LEU A 64 -3.28 9.51 6.17
CA LEU A 64 -2.77 8.39 5.37
C LEU A 64 -3.70 7.20 5.53
N HIS A 65 -4.09 6.63 4.39
CA HIS A 65 -5.03 5.52 4.34
C HIS A 65 -4.34 4.24 3.85
N TRP A 66 -4.75 3.10 4.39
CA TRP A 66 -4.37 1.77 3.89
C TRP A 66 -5.59 1.05 3.32
N TYR A 67 -5.38 0.37 2.20
CA TYR A 67 -6.39 -0.39 1.47
C TYR A 67 -5.92 -1.81 1.17
N LYS A 68 -6.89 -2.72 1.04
CA LYS A 68 -6.73 -4.07 0.48
C LYS A 68 -7.54 -4.18 -0.80
N GLN A 69 -6.98 -4.77 -1.84
CA GLN A 69 -7.64 -5.05 -3.11
C GLN A 69 -7.44 -6.52 -3.48
N GLU A 70 -8.50 -7.31 -3.32
CA GLU A 70 -8.58 -8.71 -3.77
C GLU A 70 -9.08 -8.77 -5.22
N GLU A 71 -10.06 -7.93 -5.54
CA GLU A 71 -10.76 -7.87 -6.84
C GLU A 71 -10.64 -6.47 -7.45
N LYS A 72 -11.62 -6.05 -8.26
CA LYS A 72 -11.58 -4.74 -8.95
C LYS A 72 -11.72 -3.53 -8.02
N ALA A 73 -12.26 -3.69 -6.80
CA ALA A 73 -12.54 -2.59 -5.90
C ALA A 73 -11.65 -2.61 -4.63
N PRO A 74 -11.02 -1.49 -4.27
CA PRO A 74 -10.31 -1.36 -3.00
C PRO A 74 -11.27 -1.38 -1.79
N THR A 75 -10.89 -2.13 -0.77
CA THR A 75 -11.52 -2.15 0.56
C THR A 75 -10.67 -1.34 1.53
N PHE A 76 -11.29 -0.42 2.26
CA PHE A 76 -10.63 0.39 3.28
C PHE A 76 -10.21 -0.46 4.49
N LEU A 77 -9.00 -0.23 5.00
CA LEU A 77 -8.48 -0.87 6.22
C LEU A 77 -8.30 0.14 7.36
N PHE A 78 -7.50 1.19 7.12
CA PHE A 78 -7.07 2.11 8.17
C PHE A 78 -7.02 3.55 7.68
N ILE A 79 -7.32 4.47 8.60
CA ILE A 79 -7.06 5.91 8.49
C ILE A 79 -6.11 6.32 9.62
N LEU A 80 -4.98 6.91 9.29
CA LEU A 80 -3.96 7.36 10.23
C LEU A 80 -3.80 8.88 10.09
N VAL A 81 -3.99 9.59 11.20
CA VAL A 81 -4.03 11.07 11.27
C VAL A 81 -2.90 11.65 12.10
N SER A 82 -2.31 10.88 13.02
CA SER A 82 -1.31 11.36 13.97
C SER A 82 -0.14 10.38 14.08
N SER A 83 1.06 10.92 14.28
CA SER A 83 2.27 10.13 14.52
C SER A 83 2.13 9.26 15.77
N GLY A 84 2.73 8.07 15.74
CA GLY A 84 2.81 7.15 16.89
C GLY A 84 1.53 6.37 17.19
N ALA A 85 0.42 6.64 16.50
CA ALA A 85 -0.80 5.87 16.64
C ALA A 85 -0.72 4.56 15.82
N GLU A 86 -0.86 3.42 16.50
CA GLU A 86 -1.07 2.13 15.85
C GLU A 86 -2.57 1.80 15.82
N LYS A 87 -3.06 1.30 14.68
CA LYS A 87 -4.41 0.75 14.52
C LYS A 87 -4.32 -0.72 14.15
N LYS A 88 -5.30 -1.51 14.59
CA LYS A 88 -5.33 -2.97 14.38
C LYS A 88 -6.69 -3.44 13.89
N LEU A 89 -6.69 -4.35 12.92
CA LEU A 89 -7.86 -5.03 12.39
C LEU A 89 -7.50 -6.51 12.17
N GLY A 90 -7.89 -7.37 13.11
CA GLY A 90 -7.52 -8.79 13.10
C GLY A 90 -6.01 -8.98 13.08
N ARG A 91 -5.50 -9.54 11.98
CA ARG A 91 -4.08 -9.86 11.72
C ARG A 91 -3.30 -8.71 11.08
N LEU A 92 -3.98 -7.61 10.76
CA LEU A 92 -3.38 -6.42 10.18
C LEU A 92 -3.21 -5.36 11.25
N SER A 93 -2.07 -4.69 11.28
CA SER A 93 -1.88 -3.43 12.02
C SER A 93 -1.21 -2.40 11.14
N ALA A 94 -1.49 -1.12 11.38
CA ALA A 94 -0.84 -0.04 10.67
C ALA A 94 -0.46 1.11 11.61
N SER A 95 0.68 1.71 11.34
CA SER A 95 1.23 2.84 12.10
C SER A 95 1.68 3.96 11.17
N LEU A 96 1.76 5.17 11.73
CA LEU A 96 2.25 6.37 11.04
C LEU A 96 3.33 7.02 11.89
N ASP A 97 4.47 7.30 11.27
CA ASP A 97 5.52 8.15 11.81
C ASP A 97 5.68 9.37 10.88
N THR A 98 5.16 10.51 11.33
CA THR A 98 5.20 11.74 10.54
C THR A 98 6.59 12.37 10.51
N MET A 99 7.44 12.07 11.50
CA MET A 99 8.81 12.58 11.56
C MET A 99 9.71 11.82 10.59
N ALA A 100 9.57 10.50 10.56
CA ALA A 100 10.24 9.63 9.59
C ALA A 100 9.58 9.66 8.20
N ARG A 101 8.41 10.28 8.08
CA ARG A 101 7.58 10.32 6.86
C ARG A 101 7.31 8.93 6.30
N LEU A 102 6.89 8.04 7.20
CA LEU A 102 6.76 6.62 6.97
C LEU A 102 5.47 6.12 7.60
N SER A 103 4.70 5.34 6.84
CA SER A 103 3.66 4.49 7.40
C SER A 103 3.98 3.03 7.14
N THR A 104 3.68 2.19 8.11
CA THR A 104 3.91 0.76 8.03
C THR A 104 2.59 0.02 8.15
N LEU A 105 2.36 -0.96 7.28
CA LEU A 105 1.33 -1.98 7.40
C LEU A 105 2.00 -3.30 7.73
N HIS A 106 1.64 -3.87 8.87
CA HIS A 106 2.15 -5.15 9.35
C HIS A 106 1.04 -6.21 9.29
N ILE A 107 1.40 -7.41 8.85
CA ILE A 107 0.52 -8.56 8.73
C ILE A 107 1.16 -9.70 9.52
N THR A 108 0.49 -10.17 10.57
CA THR A 108 0.96 -11.28 11.41
C THR A 108 0.26 -12.57 11.05
N ASP A 109 0.94 -13.71 11.19
CA ASP A 109 0.35 -15.05 11.03
C ASP A 109 -0.45 -15.12 9.71
N THR A 110 0.30 -14.97 8.61
CA THR A 110 -0.24 -14.84 7.25
C THR A 110 -0.99 -16.11 6.84
N GLN A 111 -2.05 -15.93 6.05
CA GLN A 111 -2.95 -16.99 5.62
C GLN A 111 -3.35 -16.75 4.17
N TYR A 112 -3.76 -17.79 3.45
CA TYR A 112 -4.24 -17.67 2.07
C TYR A 112 -5.28 -16.56 1.87
N VAL A 113 -6.21 -16.36 2.82
CA VAL A 113 -7.26 -15.32 2.77
C VAL A 113 -6.73 -13.88 2.85
N LEU A 114 -5.46 -13.70 3.22
CA LEU A 114 -4.77 -12.40 3.23
C LEU A 114 -4.05 -12.13 1.91
N SER A 115 -3.98 -13.10 0.99
CA SER A 115 -3.43 -12.90 -0.36
C SER A 115 -4.23 -11.82 -1.09
N ALA A 116 -3.59 -10.68 -1.35
CA ALA A 116 -4.20 -9.52 -1.97
C ALA A 116 -3.14 -8.48 -2.35
N THR A 117 -3.61 -7.41 -2.99
CA THR A 117 -2.82 -6.20 -3.18
C THR A 117 -3.09 -5.21 -2.05
N TYR A 118 -2.04 -4.74 -1.38
CA TYR A 118 -2.12 -3.74 -0.32
C TYR A 118 -1.49 -2.44 -0.77
N PHE A 119 -2.14 -1.32 -0.53
CA PHE A 119 -1.59 -0.03 -0.91
C PHE A 119 -1.99 1.11 0.03
N CYS A 120 -1.10 2.10 0.13
CA CYS A 120 -1.34 3.34 0.85
C CYS A 120 -1.76 4.47 -0.08
N ALA A 121 -2.47 5.45 0.47
CA ALA A 121 -2.75 6.73 -0.18
C ALA A 121 -2.70 7.87 0.84
N LEU A 122 -2.15 9.01 0.43
CA LEU A 122 -2.28 10.26 1.18
C LEU A 122 -3.56 10.99 0.76
N VAL A 123 -4.26 11.55 1.74
CA VAL A 123 -5.39 12.46 1.50
C VAL A 123 -4.95 13.86 1.83
N THR A 124 -5.03 14.76 0.86
CA THR A 124 -4.73 16.19 1.03
C THR A 124 -6.01 16.99 1.18
N GLN A 125 -5.90 18.18 1.78
CA GLN A 125 -6.93 19.17 1.58
C GLN A 125 -6.78 19.68 0.16
N CYS A 126 -7.82 19.56 -0.67
CA CYS A 126 -7.86 20.26 -1.94
C CYS A 126 -7.68 21.75 -1.65
N SER A 127 -6.51 22.33 -1.96
CA SER A 127 -6.42 23.77 -2.11
C SER A 127 -7.25 24.11 -3.34
N HIS A 128 -8.37 24.77 -3.11
CA HIS A 128 -9.26 25.26 -4.15
C HIS A 128 -8.62 26.44 -4.89
N ASP A 129 -7.48 26.21 -5.54
CA ASP A 129 -6.77 27.18 -6.37
C ASP A 129 -6.45 26.56 -7.74
N THR A 130 -7.49 26.38 -8.55
CA THR A 130 -7.35 26.36 -10.00
C THR A 130 -7.70 27.73 -10.55
N VAL A 131 -6.71 28.55 -10.93
CA VAL A 131 -6.69 29.19 -12.26
C VAL A 131 -5.22 29.39 -12.65
N GLY A 132 -4.69 28.44 -13.41
CA GLY A 132 -3.41 28.56 -14.10
C GLY A 132 -3.55 28.02 -15.52
N LEU A 133 -4.38 28.68 -16.34
CA LEU A 133 -4.39 28.44 -17.78
C LEU A 133 -3.03 28.86 -18.34
N TYR A 134 -2.23 27.91 -18.82
CA TYR A 134 -1.17 28.19 -19.78
C TYR A 134 -1.15 27.14 -20.87
N PRO A 135 -1.81 27.39 -22.02
CA PRO A 135 -1.34 26.86 -23.28
C PRO A 135 -0.41 27.92 -23.90
N ASN A 136 0.89 27.84 -23.60
CA ASN A 136 1.89 28.39 -24.51
C ASN A 136 2.45 27.23 -25.32
N LEU A 137 1.77 26.91 -26.42
CA LEU A 137 2.42 26.27 -27.55
C LEU A 137 2.19 27.18 -28.77
N GLN A 138 3.13 28.09 -28.98
CA GLN A 138 3.30 28.73 -30.27
C GLN A 138 3.79 27.68 -31.27
N LEU A 139 3.08 27.55 -32.39
CA LEU A 139 3.64 27.03 -33.63
C LEU A 139 3.20 27.97 -34.75
N VAL A 140 4.13 28.85 -35.12
CA VAL A 140 4.27 29.53 -36.41
C VAL A 140 5.18 28.62 -37.25
N PRO A 141 5.03 28.47 -38.58
CA PRO A 141 4.47 29.41 -39.56
C PRO A 141 3.16 28.99 -40.23
#